data_AF-A0AAU9TY51-F1
#
_entry.id   AF-A0AAU9TY51-F1
#
_cell.length_a   1.000
_cell.length_b   1.000
_cell.length_c   1.000
_cell.angle_alpha   90.00
_cell.angle_beta   90.00
_cell.angle_gamma   90.00
#
_symmetry.space_group_name_H-M   'P 1'
#
loop_
_entity.id
_entity.type
_entity.pdbx_description
1 polymer ?
#
loop_
_entity_poly.entity_id
_entity_poly.type
_entity_poly.pdbx_seq_one_letter_code
_entity_poly.pdbx_strand_id
1 'polypeptide(L)'
;MSRFEGRNQVAEEERTIIITNIPSLMQLTLLLNLHGTFKHIDFISSAYWLLDISNDPEVIYEELPADHEGAVVRLTTLGQQCAAFSALSTMIGFVKDITAQNVEVGLKRWKAGLESQFLPELLDELVKKAIWNCLAAHKLMVYSDVRRRELILRAYLAMKDDLTEQMPLVKAVFTQLNLEYNFAHLKSVQYMHDFILSGNRALILPNLRREAKAFKEVIDEVRLSEGPNFPLCRLIDKNKHPNLNHSLYPDLYAVSILWAKETKKVEKSYRVTKAIVDRSIDFKMAQELIKTRDTKRFPPISAEDRIWLRSIGCEIDEEEVIKTLKKTDKRRLGVIDTERSESESGESDTGTDVSRKRRRTRE
;
A
#
# COMPACT_ATOMS: atom_id res chain seq x y z
N MET A 1 29.33 -38.62 50.01
CA MET A 1 28.30 -37.57 49.97
C MET A 1 28.97 -36.25 49.59
N SER A 2 28.28 -35.40 48.84
CA SER A 2 28.74 -34.14 48.22
C SER A 2 29.12 -34.24 46.73
N ARG A 3 28.06 -34.37 45.90
CA ARG A 3 28.02 -34.02 44.47
C ARG A 3 26.65 -33.38 44.16
N PHE A 4 26.18 -32.51 45.04
CA PHE A 4 24.84 -31.91 44.94
C PHE A 4 24.81 -30.50 45.54
N GLU A 5 25.80 -29.65 45.20
CA GLU A 5 25.80 -28.24 45.64
C GLU A 5 26.36 -27.30 44.55
N GLY A 6 26.36 -27.72 43.29
CA GLY A 6 26.98 -26.96 42.19
C GLY A 6 26.08 -26.66 41.00
N ARG A 7 24.75 -26.62 41.17
CA ARG A 7 23.83 -26.38 40.02
C ARG A 7 22.79 -25.26 40.18
N ASN A 8 22.76 -24.55 41.31
CA ASN A 8 21.76 -23.50 41.54
C ASN A 8 22.36 -22.14 41.95
N GLN A 9 23.66 -21.89 41.71
CA GLN A 9 24.32 -20.61 42.03
C GLN A 9 25.07 -19.98 40.85
N VAL A 10 24.76 -20.40 39.61
CA VAL A 10 25.20 -19.72 38.37
C VAL A 10 23.97 -19.19 37.62
N ALA A 11 22.91 -18.87 38.37
CA ALA A 11 21.60 -18.51 37.82
C ALA A 11 21.22 -17.04 38.06
N GLU A 12 22.08 -16.20 38.64
CA GLU A 12 21.61 -14.91 39.16
C GLU A 12 22.54 -13.70 39.00
N GLU A 13 23.67 -13.79 38.33
CA GLU A 13 24.51 -12.61 38.06
C GLU A 13 24.84 -12.53 36.57
N GLU A 14 24.76 -11.30 36.03
CA GLU A 14 25.17 -10.87 34.68
C GLU A 14 24.14 -11.07 33.54
N ARG A 15 22.95 -10.47 33.69
CA ARG A 15 22.03 -10.17 32.58
C ARG A 15 21.72 -8.69 32.47
N THR A 16 22.51 -7.93 31.73
CA THR A 16 22.18 -6.59 31.16
C THR A 16 23.27 -6.35 30.08
N ILE A 17 23.08 -5.79 28.86
CA ILE A 17 22.87 -4.39 28.46
C ILE A 17 22.96 -4.34 26.90
N ILE A 18 22.13 -3.53 26.21
CA ILE A 18 22.48 -2.55 25.13
C ILE A 18 21.19 -2.03 24.47
N ILE A 19 20.82 -0.79 24.80
CA ILE A 19 19.86 0.02 24.02
C ILE A 19 20.48 1.39 23.66
N THR A 20 21.66 1.71 24.18
CA THR A 20 22.21 3.07 24.13
C THR A 20 23.36 3.30 23.13
N ASN A 21 23.91 2.27 22.47
CA ASN A 21 25.13 2.44 21.65
C ASN A 21 25.05 2.07 20.16
N ILE A 22 23.94 1.50 19.67
CA ILE A 22 23.81 1.11 18.25
C ILE A 22 23.91 2.31 17.30
N PRO A 23 23.13 3.39 17.49
CA PRO A 23 23.30 4.59 16.67
C PRO A 23 24.65 5.31 16.85
N SER A 24 25.37 5.08 17.96
CA SER A 24 26.76 5.55 18.16
C SER A 24 27.77 4.74 17.36
N LEU A 25 27.62 3.41 17.27
CA LEU A 25 28.43 2.52 16.43
C LEU A 25 28.17 2.75 14.94
N MET A 26 26.91 3.00 14.56
CA MET A 26 26.54 3.43 13.21
C MET A 26 27.17 4.79 12.88
N GLN A 27 27.11 5.75 13.80
CA GLN A 27 27.75 7.07 13.64
C GLN A 27 29.27 6.94 13.49
N LEU A 28 29.96 6.13 14.31
CA LEU A 28 31.40 5.89 14.20
C LEU A 28 31.78 5.21 12.89
N THR A 29 31.04 4.19 12.48
CA THR A 29 31.26 3.47 11.22
C THR A 29 31.12 4.38 10.00
N LEU A 30 30.14 5.29 10.04
CA LEU A 30 29.90 6.26 8.97
C LEU A 30 30.89 7.43 8.98
N LEU A 31 31.25 7.96 10.15
CA LEU A 31 32.27 9.01 10.29
C LEU A 31 33.67 8.53 9.90
N LEU A 32 33.97 7.24 10.12
CA LEU A 32 35.27 6.64 9.80
C LEU A 32 35.33 6.02 8.39
N ASN A 33 34.27 6.18 7.57
CA ASN A 33 34.18 5.60 6.23
C ASN A 33 34.37 4.06 6.19
N LEU A 34 34.06 3.38 7.31
CA LEU A 34 34.23 1.93 7.47
C LEU A 34 33.02 1.19 6.89
N HIS A 35 32.81 1.28 5.58
CA HIS A 35 31.64 0.73 4.88
C HIS A 35 31.46 -0.80 4.98
N GLY A 36 32.30 -1.51 5.73
CA GLY A 36 32.32 -2.97 5.88
C GLY A 36 32.00 -3.53 7.28
N THR A 37 31.71 -2.71 8.29
CA THR A 37 31.49 -3.19 9.68
C THR A 37 30.02 -3.31 10.12
N PHE A 38 29.06 -2.93 9.27
CA PHE A 38 27.64 -3.12 9.56
C PHE A 38 27.29 -4.62 9.56
N LYS A 39 26.83 -5.13 10.70
CA LYS A 39 26.37 -6.51 10.86
C LYS A 39 24.84 -6.56 10.70
N HIS A 40 24.32 -7.72 10.30
CA HIS A 40 22.87 -7.96 10.19
C HIS A 40 22.10 -7.69 11.50
N ILE A 41 22.76 -7.85 12.66
CA ILE A 41 22.18 -7.56 13.98
C ILE A 41 21.85 -6.07 14.14
N ASP A 42 22.61 -5.16 13.53
CA ASP A 42 22.39 -3.72 13.65
C ASP A 42 21.05 -3.27 13.04
N PHE A 43 20.59 -3.96 11.99
CA PHE A 43 19.30 -3.71 11.35
C PHE A 43 18.12 -4.14 12.23
N ILE A 44 18.22 -5.33 12.82
CA ILE A 44 17.20 -5.84 13.75
C ILE A 44 17.15 -4.97 15.00
N SER A 45 18.31 -4.63 15.57
CA SER A 45 18.38 -3.79 16.77
C SER A 45 17.89 -2.37 16.52
N SER A 46 18.05 -1.82 15.32
CA SER A 46 17.44 -0.54 14.93
C SER A 46 15.91 -0.61 14.96
N ALA A 47 15.32 -1.71 14.49
CA ALA A 47 13.87 -1.92 14.58
C ALA A 47 13.41 -2.10 16.03
N TYR A 48 14.21 -2.75 16.87
CA TYR A 48 13.89 -2.91 18.30
C TYR A 48 13.93 -1.58 19.04
N TRP A 49 14.94 -0.75 18.77
CA TRP A 49 15.02 0.61 19.31
C TRP A 49 13.81 1.46 18.90
N LEU A 50 13.41 1.42 17.63
CA LEU A 50 12.26 2.17 17.13
C LEU A 50 10.94 1.75 17.83
N LEU A 51 10.84 0.49 18.22
CA LEU A 51 9.63 -0.14 18.76
C LEU A 51 9.66 -0.35 20.28
N ASP A 52 10.71 0.15 20.94
CA ASP A 52 10.97 -0.04 22.37
C ASP A 52 10.90 -1.51 22.82
N ILE A 53 11.41 -2.43 21.97
CA ILE A 53 11.49 -3.87 22.26
C ILE A 53 12.79 -4.13 23.03
N SER A 54 12.82 -3.66 24.27
CA SER A 54 14.00 -3.67 25.13
C SER A 54 14.27 -5.01 25.82
N ASN A 55 13.28 -5.93 25.83
CA ASN A 55 13.25 -7.10 26.71
C ASN A 55 13.24 -8.47 26.00
N ASP A 56 13.68 -8.58 24.74
CA ASP A 56 13.77 -9.91 24.09
C ASP A 56 14.97 -10.72 24.64
N PRO A 57 14.75 -11.86 25.32
CA PRO A 57 15.81 -12.67 25.89
C PRO A 57 16.68 -13.40 24.85
N GLU A 58 16.30 -13.43 23.57
CA GLU A 58 17.05 -14.10 22.49
C GLU A 58 18.01 -13.17 21.74
N VAL A 59 18.10 -11.91 22.13
CA VAL A 59 19.11 -11.00 21.61
C VAL A 59 20.29 -10.97 22.57
N ILE A 60 21.38 -11.60 22.15
CA ILE A 60 22.67 -11.57 22.86
C ILE A 60 23.42 -10.33 22.38
N TYR A 61 23.68 -9.42 23.30
CA TYR A 61 24.38 -8.16 23.06
C TYR A 61 25.84 -8.29 23.57
N GLU A 62 26.83 -7.91 22.75
CA GLU A 62 28.26 -8.00 23.11
C GLU A 62 28.72 -6.75 23.89
N GLU A 63 29.47 -6.93 24.99
CA GLU A 63 30.00 -5.84 25.82
C GLU A 63 31.12 -5.05 25.13
N LEU A 64 31.20 -3.76 25.45
CA LEU A 64 32.39 -2.94 25.21
C LEU A 64 33.38 -3.09 26.39
N PRO A 65 34.68 -2.87 26.17
CA PRO A 65 35.71 -2.93 27.21
C PRO A 65 35.38 -2.07 28.44
N ALA A 66 35.76 -2.58 29.61
CA ALA A 66 35.38 -2.13 30.97
C ALA A 66 35.74 -0.67 31.33
N ASP A 67 36.40 0.06 30.45
CA ASP A 67 36.87 1.44 30.63
C ASP A 67 35.80 2.52 30.35
N HIS A 68 34.54 2.12 30.11
CA HIS A 68 33.42 3.03 29.80
C HIS A 68 32.16 2.86 30.69
N GLU A 69 32.30 2.33 31.90
CA GLU A 69 31.21 2.21 32.86
C GLU A 69 30.62 3.60 33.23
N GLY A 70 29.33 3.80 32.94
CA GLY A 70 28.53 4.92 33.48
C GLY A 70 28.08 6.00 32.49
N ALA A 71 28.53 5.99 31.24
CA ALA A 71 28.04 6.94 30.24
C ALA A 71 26.76 6.43 29.56
N VAL A 72 25.59 6.95 29.96
CA VAL A 72 24.38 6.87 29.13
C VAL A 72 24.65 7.70 27.88
N VAL A 73 25.12 7.05 26.81
CA VAL A 73 25.37 7.72 25.53
C VAL A 73 24.03 8.17 24.96
N ARG A 74 23.70 9.45 25.17
CA ARG A 74 22.56 10.07 24.51
C ARG A 74 22.89 10.24 23.04
N LEU A 75 22.03 9.69 22.19
CA LEU A 75 22.19 9.76 20.75
C LEU A 75 22.13 11.20 20.27
N THR A 76 23.06 11.55 19.39
CA THR A 76 22.94 12.78 18.60
C THR A 76 21.71 12.68 17.69
N THR A 77 21.16 13.82 17.28
CA THR A 77 20.04 13.88 16.32
C THR A 77 20.37 13.14 15.02
N LEU A 78 21.63 13.18 14.57
CA LEU A 78 22.12 12.44 13.41
C LEU A 78 22.08 10.92 13.65
N GLY A 79 22.55 10.45 14.81
CA GLY A 79 22.50 9.04 15.19
C GLY A 79 21.07 8.51 15.24
N GLN A 80 20.14 9.29 15.81
CA GLN A 80 18.71 8.94 15.83
C GLN A 80 18.14 8.79 14.42
N GLN A 81 18.44 9.72 13.50
CA GLN A 81 18.00 9.61 12.10
C GLN A 81 18.58 8.37 11.42
N CYS A 82 19.85 8.04 11.68
CA CYS A 82 20.50 6.86 11.12
C CYS A 82 19.80 5.55 11.55
N ALA A 83 19.54 5.40 12.85
CA ALA A 83 18.80 4.26 13.38
C ALA A 83 17.37 4.20 12.86
N ALA A 84 16.66 5.34 12.83
CA ALA A 84 15.30 5.42 12.31
C ALA A 84 15.21 5.05 10.82
N PHE A 85 16.17 5.49 10.00
CA PHE A 85 16.24 5.12 8.58
C PHE A 85 16.54 3.63 8.37
N SER A 86 17.40 3.06 9.21
CA SER A 86 17.73 1.63 9.17
C SER A 86 16.56 0.77 9.61
N ALA A 87 15.83 1.19 10.66
CA ALA A 87 14.59 0.58 11.10
C ALA A 87 13.52 0.62 10.00
N LEU A 88 13.28 1.81 9.41
CA LEU A 88 12.35 1.98 8.29
C LEU A 88 12.70 1.03 7.12
N SER A 89 13.97 1.00 6.71
CA SER A 89 14.44 0.18 5.59
C SER A 89 14.25 -1.31 5.85
N THR A 90 14.60 -1.76 7.06
CA THR A 90 14.43 -3.15 7.52
C THR A 90 12.95 -3.54 7.53
N MET A 91 12.11 -2.69 8.10
CA MET A 91 10.68 -2.93 8.26
C MET A 91 9.93 -2.91 6.92
N ILE A 92 10.30 -2.03 5.97
CA ILE A 92 9.80 -2.08 4.59
C ILE A 92 10.11 -3.45 3.96
N GLY A 93 11.28 -4.02 4.28
CA GLY A 93 11.73 -5.31 3.75
C GLY A 93 10.86 -6.51 4.11
N PHE A 94 9.99 -6.41 5.13
CA PHE A 94 9.05 -7.48 5.47
C PHE A 94 7.93 -7.65 4.43
N VAL A 95 7.61 -6.61 3.66
CA VAL A 95 6.52 -6.62 2.68
C VAL A 95 6.98 -6.35 1.24
N LYS A 96 8.20 -5.79 1.07
CA LYS A 96 8.82 -5.52 -0.22
C LYS A 96 10.21 -6.16 -0.27
N ASP A 97 10.57 -6.76 -1.41
CA ASP A 97 11.93 -7.28 -1.57
C ASP A 97 12.94 -6.13 -1.58
N ILE A 98 14.01 -6.25 -0.80
CA ILE A 98 15.09 -5.26 -0.73
C ILE A 98 16.17 -5.68 -1.72
N THR A 99 16.48 -4.78 -2.66
CA THR A 99 17.47 -5.00 -3.73
C THR A 99 18.28 -3.73 -3.96
N ALA A 100 19.48 -3.85 -4.53
CA ALA A 100 20.25 -2.67 -4.93
C ALA A 100 19.51 -1.78 -5.97
N GLN A 101 18.56 -2.35 -6.72
CA GLN A 101 17.85 -1.66 -7.80
C GLN A 101 16.65 -0.84 -7.33
N ASN A 102 16.20 -1.00 -6.09
CA ASN A 102 14.99 -0.33 -5.58
C ASN A 102 15.23 0.58 -4.36
N VAL A 103 16.47 1.07 -4.19
CA VAL A 103 16.84 2.01 -3.11
C VAL A 103 15.95 3.25 -3.05
N GLU A 104 15.51 3.73 -4.22
CA GLU A 104 14.62 4.89 -4.36
C GLU A 104 13.31 4.74 -3.58
N VAL A 105 12.84 3.51 -3.34
CA VAL A 105 11.63 3.28 -2.54
C VAL A 105 11.85 3.71 -1.10
N GLY A 106 12.95 3.29 -0.47
CA GLY A 106 13.29 3.67 0.90
C GLY A 106 13.58 5.16 1.03
N LEU A 107 14.34 5.72 0.09
CA LEU A 107 14.71 7.15 0.08
C LEU A 107 13.49 8.06 -0.01
N LYS A 108 12.55 7.77 -0.92
CA LYS A 108 11.32 8.57 -1.07
C LYS A 108 10.45 8.52 0.19
N ARG A 109 10.33 7.34 0.81
CA ARG A 109 9.58 7.18 2.07
C ARG A 109 10.23 7.95 3.20
N TRP A 110 11.54 7.83 3.36
CA TRP A 110 12.28 8.57 4.36
C TRP A 110 12.06 10.08 4.25
N LYS A 111 12.26 10.64 3.07
CA LYS A 111 12.07 12.07 2.82
C LYS A 111 10.63 12.52 3.12
N ALA A 112 9.63 11.81 2.61
CA ALA A 112 8.22 12.11 2.88
C ALA A 112 7.87 12.00 4.38
N GLY A 113 8.49 11.06 5.10
CA GLY A 113 8.33 10.91 6.54
C GLY A 113 8.84 12.14 7.29
N LEU A 114 10.07 12.57 7.03
CA LEU A 114 10.66 13.75 7.66
C LEU A 114 9.85 15.02 7.35
N GLU A 115 9.45 15.21 6.09
CA GLU A 115 8.63 16.35 5.66
C GLU A 115 7.28 16.39 6.41
N SER A 116 6.63 15.23 6.61
CA SER A 116 5.35 15.15 7.33
C SER A 116 5.41 15.59 8.80
N GLN A 117 6.61 15.58 9.39
CA GLN A 117 6.85 15.96 10.79
C GLN A 117 7.71 17.23 10.89
N PHE A 118 7.93 17.93 9.77
CA PHE A 118 8.74 19.15 9.70
C PHE A 118 10.17 18.97 10.23
N LEU A 119 10.76 17.79 10.03
CA LEU A 119 12.11 17.47 10.49
C LEU A 119 13.14 17.78 9.39
N PRO A 120 14.29 18.40 9.74
CA PRO A 120 15.38 18.57 8.80
C PRO A 120 16.02 17.21 8.48
N GLU A 121 16.42 17.01 7.22
CA GLU A 121 17.18 15.83 6.82
C GLU A 121 18.68 16.05 7.12
N LEU A 122 19.24 15.20 7.98
CA LEU A 122 20.66 15.28 8.38
C LEU A 122 21.52 14.19 7.73
N LEU A 123 20.90 13.10 7.26
CA LEU A 123 21.62 12.00 6.63
C LEU A 123 21.96 12.30 5.18
N ASP A 124 23.25 12.19 4.86
CA ASP A 124 23.74 12.27 3.49
C ASP A 124 23.18 11.13 2.61
N GLU A 125 23.06 11.40 1.30
CA GLU A 125 22.54 10.43 0.34
C GLU A 125 23.42 9.19 0.20
N LEU A 126 24.75 9.34 0.26
CA LEU A 126 25.70 8.22 0.21
C LEU A 126 25.52 7.30 1.41
N VAL A 127 25.31 7.86 2.60
CA VAL A 127 25.04 7.12 3.84
C VAL A 127 23.77 6.28 3.70
N LYS A 128 22.67 6.90 3.25
CA LYS A 128 21.39 6.19 3.07
C LYS A 128 21.52 5.05 2.03
N LYS A 129 22.23 5.28 0.92
CA LYS A 129 22.51 4.24 -0.09
C LYS A 129 23.37 3.12 0.46
N ALA A 130 24.39 3.43 1.27
CA ALA A 130 25.24 2.44 1.90
C ALA A 130 24.45 1.53 2.85
N ILE A 131 23.61 2.11 3.72
CA ILE A 131 22.70 1.36 4.61
C ILE A 131 21.81 0.41 3.81
N TRP A 132 21.18 0.91 2.74
CA TRP A 132 20.30 0.09 1.91
C TRP A 132 21.03 -1.06 1.20
N ASN A 133 22.20 -0.78 0.64
CA ASN A 133 23.01 -1.79 -0.06
C ASN A 133 23.51 -2.86 0.92
N CYS A 134 23.89 -2.46 2.14
CA CYS A 134 24.27 -3.39 3.19
C CYS A 134 23.07 -4.27 3.61
N LEU A 135 21.89 -3.68 3.81
CA LEU A 135 20.66 -4.44 4.08
C LEU A 135 20.35 -5.43 2.95
N ALA A 136 20.49 -5.01 1.69
CA ALA A 136 20.30 -5.87 0.53
C ALA A 136 21.29 -7.05 0.52
N ALA A 137 22.55 -6.83 0.90
CA ALA A 137 23.57 -7.87 1.00
C ALA A 137 23.30 -8.87 2.13
N HIS A 138 22.73 -8.41 3.25
CA HIS A 138 22.43 -9.23 4.42
C HIS A 138 20.98 -9.71 4.52
N LYS A 139 20.15 -9.48 3.50
CA LYS A 139 18.71 -9.72 3.55
C LYS A 139 18.31 -11.12 3.99
N LEU A 140 19.05 -12.15 3.57
CA LEU A 140 18.76 -13.52 3.96
C LEU A 140 18.88 -13.71 5.48
N MET A 141 19.91 -13.13 6.11
CA MET A 141 20.13 -13.24 7.56
C MET A 141 19.12 -12.40 8.35
N VAL A 142 18.76 -11.22 7.84
CA VAL A 142 17.80 -10.32 8.51
C VAL A 142 16.38 -10.89 8.48
N TYR A 143 15.99 -11.54 7.37
CA TYR A 143 14.60 -11.98 7.15
C TYR A 143 14.37 -13.49 7.29
N SER A 144 15.41 -14.30 7.53
CA SER A 144 15.26 -15.76 7.75
C SER A 144 14.59 -16.11 9.08
N ASP A 145 14.72 -15.25 10.09
CA ASP A 145 14.16 -15.49 11.41
C ASP A 145 12.68 -15.08 11.48
N VAL A 146 11.81 -16.09 11.34
CA VAL A 146 10.35 -15.91 11.37
C VAL A 146 9.89 -15.37 12.74
N ARG A 147 10.51 -15.81 13.84
CA ARG A 147 10.09 -15.43 15.19
C ARG A 147 10.39 -13.97 15.47
N ARG A 148 11.61 -13.51 15.15
CA ARG A 148 11.99 -12.10 15.31
C ARG A 148 11.16 -11.19 14.42
N ARG A 149 10.90 -11.60 13.17
CA ARG A 149 9.99 -10.86 12.28
C ARG A 149 8.60 -10.72 12.89
N GLU A 150 8.04 -11.82 13.40
CA GLU A 150 6.71 -11.81 14.02
C GLU A 150 6.68 -10.89 15.24
N LEU A 151 7.70 -10.93 16.10
CA LEU A 151 7.81 -10.04 17.26
C LEU A 151 7.80 -8.57 16.85
N ILE A 152 8.64 -8.18 15.88
CA ILE A 152 8.72 -6.80 15.36
C ILE A 152 7.36 -6.35 14.80
N LEU A 153 6.70 -7.19 14.00
CA LEU A 153 5.41 -6.86 13.41
C LEU A 153 4.29 -6.75 14.46
N ARG A 154 4.30 -7.59 15.50
CA ARG A 154 3.36 -7.51 16.63
C ARG A 154 3.57 -6.22 17.42
N ALA A 155 4.81 -5.86 17.72
CA ALA A 155 5.13 -4.61 18.40
C ALA A 155 4.70 -3.38 17.58
N TYR A 156 4.94 -3.39 16.26
CA TYR A 156 4.41 -2.38 15.35
C TYR A 156 2.88 -2.27 15.44
N LEU A 157 2.16 -3.39 15.39
CA LEU A 157 0.70 -3.40 15.46
C LEU A 157 0.16 -2.90 16.81
N ALA A 158 0.89 -3.12 17.90
CA ALA A 158 0.51 -2.61 19.22
C ALA A 158 0.70 -1.09 19.33
N MET A 159 1.73 -0.54 18.68
CA MET A 159 2.07 0.88 18.78
C MET A 159 1.38 1.75 17.72
N LYS A 160 0.93 1.18 16.59
CA LYS A 160 0.41 1.96 15.45
C LYS A 160 -0.79 2.85 15.78
N ASP A 161 -1.59 2.46 16.77
CA ASP A 161 -2.86 3.12 17.11
C ASP A 161 -2.69 4.22 18.17
N ASP A 162 -1.55 4.26 18.88
CA ASP A 162 -1.21 5.32 19.83
C ASP A 162 0.24 5.75 19.70
N LEU A 163 0.44 6.83 18.95
CA LEU A 163 1.74 7.47 18.77
C LEU A 163 1.85 8.76 19.59
N THR A 164 0.89 9.08 20.46
CA THR A 164 0.73 10.44 21.01
C THR A 164 1.99 10.91 21.74
N GLU A 165 2.56 10.03 22.56
CA GLU A 165 3.75 10.28 23.37
C GLU A 165 5.08 10.05 22.62
N GLN A 166 5.03 9.59 21.37
CA GLN A 166 6.22 9.23 20.62
C GLN A 166 6.95 10.44 20.03
N MET A 167 8.27 10.31 19.91
CA MET A 167 9.13 11.33 19.28
C MET A 167 8.69 11.60 17.82
N PRO A 168 8.79 12.84 17.31
CA PRO A 168 8.43 13.16 15.93
C PRO A 168 9.10 12.27 14.89
N LEU A 169 10.35 11.86 15.13
CA LEU A 169 11.07 10.97 14.23
C LEU A 169 10.44 9.56 14.15
N VAL A 170 9.97 9.03 15.27
CA VAL A 170 9.26 7.74 15.32
C VAL A 170 7.92 7.86 14.58
N LYS A 171 7.18 8.96 14.79
CA LYS A 171 5.94 9.28 14.07
C LYS A 171 6.15 9.35 12.55
N ALA A 172 7.25 9.98 12.12
CA ALA A 172 7.64 10.06 10.71
C ALA A 172 7.81 8.66 10.10
N VAL A 173 8.54 7.77 10.78
CA VAL A 173 8.75 6.39 10.32
C VAL A 173 7.44 5.60 10.31
N PHE A 174 6.64 5.67 11.37
CA PHE A 174 5.38 4.94 11.49
C PHE A 174 4.36 5.34 10.42
N THR A 175 4.27 6.63 10.10
CA THR A 175 3.39 7.12 9.03
C THR A 175 3.73 6.47 7.70
N GLN A 176 5.02 6.33 7.40
CA GLN A 176 5.48 5.73 6.14
C GLN A 176 5.33 4.21 6.15
N LEU A 177 5.59 3.55 7.28
CA LEU A 177 5.34 2.12 7.45
C LEU A 177 3.86 1.79 7.30
N ASN A 178 2.96 2.62 7.84
CA ASN A 178 1.52 2.43 7.67
C ASN A 178 1.12 2.45 6.18
N LEU A 179 1.68 3.36 5.38
CA LEU A 179 1.42 3.38 3.94
C LEU A 179 1.91 2.13 3.20
N GLU A 180 2.99 1.50 3.70
CA GLU A 180 3.58 0.30 3.10
C GLU A 180 2.90 -1.00 3.56
N TYR A 181 2.50 -1.06 4.82
CA TYR A 181 1.83 -2.23 5.40
C TYR A 181 0.33 -2.27 5.11
N ASN A 182 -0.29 -1.12 4.88
CA ASN A 182 -1.71 -1.05 4.53
C ASN A 182 -1.98 -1.78 3.19
N PHE A 183 -2.78 -2.84 3.27
CA PHE A 183 -3.04 -3.81 2.20
C PHE A 183 -1.80 -4.57 1.71
N ALA A 184 -0.76 -4.71 2.54
CA ALA A 184 0.35 -5.62 2.26
C ALA A 184 -0.19 -7.04 2.07
N HIS A 185 0.30 -7.72 1.02
CA HIS A 185 -0.18 -9.05 0.60
C HIS A 185 -1.69 -9.12 0.22
N LEU A 186 -2.35 -7.96 0.07
CA LEU A 186 -3.76 -7.82 -0.31
C LEU A 186 -3.96 -6.90 -1.54
N LYS A 187 -2.90 -6.47 -2.23
CA LYS A 187 -3.04 -5.57 -3.40
C LYS A 187 -3.93 -6.14 -4.51
N SER A 188 -3.83 -7.43 -4.83
CA SER A 188 -4.74 -8.08 -5.78
C SER A 188 -6.20 -8.05 -5.30
N VAL A 189 -6.42 -8.27 -3.99
CA VAL A 189 -7.76 -8.21 -3.36
C VAL A 189 -8.33 -6.80 -3.48
N GLN A 190 -7.49 -5.78 -3.23
CA GLN A 190 -7.85 -4.37 -3.37
C GLN A 190 -8.29 -4.06 -4.81
N TYR A 191 -7.53 -4.47 -5.83
CA TYR A 191 -7.90 -4.22 -7.23
C TYR A 191 -9.19 -4.93 -7.65
N MET A 192 -9.39 -6.19 -7.24
CA MET A 192 -10.62 -6.92 -7.54
C MET A 192 -11.84 -6.27 -6.87
N HIS A 193 -11.72 -5.87 -5.60
CA HIS A 193 -12.78 -5.19 -4.88
C HIS A 193 -13.10 -3.82 -5.49
N ASP A 194 -12.07 -3.02 -5.79
CA ASP A 194 -12.23 -1.73 -6.45
C ASP A 194 -12.89 -1.86 -7.83
N PHE A 195 -12.56 -2.91 -8.58
CA PHE A 195 -13.18 -3.19 -9.86
C PHE A 195 -14.66 -3.54 -9.70
N ILE A 196 -15.04 -4.34 -8.70
CA ILE A 196 -16.44 -4.59 -8.38
C ILE A 196 -17.17 -3.28 -8.08
N LEU A 197 -16.63 -2.46 -7.17
CA LEU A 197 -17.24 -1.18 -6.81
C LEU A 197 -17.35 -0.20 -7.98
N SER A 198 -16.47 -0.32 -8.99
CA SER A 198 -16.54 0.54 -10.18
C SER A 198 -17.81 0.37 -11.02
N GLY A 199 -18.58 -0.72 -10.81
CA GLY A 199 -19.78 -1.00 -11.58
C GLY A 199 -19.52 -1.23 -13.07
N ASN A 200 -18.29 -1.59 -13.45
CA ASN A 200 -17.92 -1.77 -14.84
C ASN A 200 -18.80 -2.83 -15.53
N ARG A 201 -19.23 -2.56 -16.77
CA ARG A 201 -20.11 -3.44 -17.56
C ARG A 201 -19.56 -4.86 -17.74
N ALA A 202 -18.24 -5.04 -17.72
CA ALA A 202 -17.63 -6.36 -17.79
C ALA A 202 -18.08 -7.29 -16.65
N LEU A 203 -18.51 -6.77 -15.50
CA LEU A 203 -19.04 -7.57 -14.37
C LEU A 203 -20.27 -8.42 -14.74
N ILE A 204 -20.98 -8.09 -15.82
CA ILE A 204 -22.17 -8.83 -16.28
C ILE A 204 -21.77 -10.15 -16.96
N LEU A 205 -20.52 -10.27 -17.43
CA LEU A 205 -20.06 -11.47 -18.11
C LEU A 205 -20.18 -12.69 -17.18
N PRO A 206 -20.70 -13.84 -17.65
CA PRO A 206 -21.14 -14.93 -16.77
C PRO A 206 -20.09 -15.44 -15.78
N ASN A 207 -18.84 -15.58 -16.22
CA ASN A 207 -17.76 -16.05 -15.35
C ASN A 207 -17.33 -14.97 -14.34
N LEU A 208 -17.15 -13.73 -14.80
CA LEU A 208 -16.86 -12.59 -13.93
C LEU A 208 -17.95 -12.35 -12.90
N ARG A 209 -19.21 -12.46 -13.29
CA ARG A 209 -20.38 -12.33 -12.42
C ARG A 209 -20.33 -13.33 -11.27
N ARG A 210 -20.04 -14.59 -11.59
CA ARG A 210 -19.97 -15.68 -10.61
C ARG A 210 -18.82 -15.46 -9.63
N GLU A 211 -17.62 -15.15 -10.15
CA GLU A 211 -16.44 -14.90 -9.32
C GLU A 211 -16.59 -13.64 -8.47
N ALA A 212 -17.14 -12.55 -9.02
CA ALA A 212 -17.39 -11.31 -8.29
C ALA A 212 -18.34 -11.52 -7.11
N LYS A 213 -19.42 -12.29 -7.30
CA LYS A 213 -20.34 -12.63 -6.21
C LYS A 213 -19.62 -13.43 -5.11
N ALA A 214 -18.95 -14.51 -5.47
CA ALA A 214 -18.25 -15.36 -4.50
C ALA A 214 -17.13 -14.60 -3.77
N PHE A 215 -16.38 -13.75 -4.48
CA PHE A 215 -15.35 -12.90 -3.88
C PHE A 215 -15.94 -11.83 -2.95
N LYS A 216 -17.09 -11.26 -3.30
CA LYS A 216 -17.77 -10.26 -2.46
C LYS A 216 -18.26 -10.86 -1.14
N GLU A 217 -18.80 -12.08 -1.17
CA GLU A 217 -19.20 -12.79 0.04
C GLU A 217 -18.00 -13.02 0.98
N VAL A 218 -16.87 -13.49 0.42
CA VAL A 218 -15.65 -13.73 1.21
C VAL A 218 -15.05 -12.42 1.74
N ILE A 219 -14.98 -11.34 0.96
CA ILE A 219 -14.39 -10.09 1.46
C ILE A 219 -15.25 -9.46 2.55
N ASP A 220 -16.59 -9.58 2.46
CA ASP A 220 -17.50 -9.06 3.47
C ASP A 220 -17.38 -9.85 4.78
N GLU A 221 -17.34 -11.17 4.70
CA GLU A 221 -17.11 -12.04 5.85
C GLU A 221 -15.79 -11.69 6.55
N VAL A 222 -14.69 -11.58 5.78
CA VAL A 222 -13.38 -11.27 6.34
C VAL A 222 -13.36 -9.85 6.94
N ARG A 223 -13.97 -8.87 6.29
CA ARG A 223 -14.09 -7.50 6.84
C ARG A 223 -14.90 -7.46 8.13
N LEU A 224 -15.98 -8.23 8.21
CA LEU A 224 -16.79 -8.35 9.42
C LEU A 224 -15.95 -8.96 10.55
N SER A 225 -15.16 -9.99 10.26
CA SER A 225 -14.34 -10.69 11.26
C SER A 225 -13.11 -9.89 11.73
N GLU A 226 -12.40 -9.21 10.82
CA GLU A 226 -11.17 -8.46 11.14
C GLU A 226 -11.45 -7.01 11.55
N GLY A 227 -12.63 -6.48 11.21
CA GLY A 227 -13.02 -5.10 11.49
C GLY A 227 -12.02 -4.09 10.94
N PRO A 228 -11.60 -3.08 11.75
CA PRO A 228 -10.60 -2.08 11.35
C PRO A 228 -9.24 -2.66 10.94
N ASN A 229 -8.90 -3.88 11.39
CA ASN A 229 -7.62 -4.52 11.08
C ASN A 229 -7.60 -5.25 9.74
N PHE A 230 -8.71 -5.28 8.99
CA PHE A 230 -8.78 -5.89 7.67
C PHE A 230 -7.60 -5.54 6.74
N PRO A 231 -7.16 -4.28 6.61
CA PRO A 231 -6.07 -3.95 5.70
C PRO A 231 -4.70 -4.50 6.11
N LEU A 232 -4.56 -4.92 7.38
CA LEU A 232 -3.32 -5.44 7.96
C LEU A 232 -3.41 -6.94 8.29
N CYS A 233 -4.53 -7.59 7.97
CA CYS A 233 -4.82 -8.96 8.45
C CYS A 233 -3.80 -10.00 7.97
N ARG A 234 -3.09 -9.75 6.86
CA ARG A 234 -2.05 -10.61 6.30
C ARG A 234 -0.60 -10.16 6.59
N LEU A 235 -0.42 -9.16 7.44
CA LEU A 235 0.91 -8.59 7.70
C LEU A 235 1.85 -9.59 8.39
N ILE A 236 1.37 -10.25 9.45
CA ILE A 236 2.11 -11.29 10.18
C ILE A 236 2.05 -12.62 9.41
N ASP A 237 0.85 -13.11 9.15
CA ASP A 237 0.62 -14.32 8.36
C ASP A 237 0.10 -13.98 6.97
N LYS A 238 0.99 -14.04 5.99
CA LYS A 238 0.66 -13.79 4.57
C LYS A 238 -0.41 -14.73 4.01
N ASN A 239 -0.65 -15.87 4.65
CA ASN A 239 -1.61 -16.89 4.23
C ASN A 239 -2.94 -16.80 5.00
N LYS A 240 -3.09 -15.88 5.97
CA LYS A 240 -4.34 -15.67 6.69
C LYS A 240 -5.47 -15.39 5.69
N HIS A 241 -6.65 -15.96 5.92
CA HIS A 241 -7.80 -15.90 5.01
C HIS A 241 -7.46 -16.40 3.60
N PRO A 242 -7.10 -17.69 3.41
CA PRO A 242 -6.66 -18.22 2.12
C PRO A 242 -7.70 -18.03 1.01
N ASN A 243 -8.99 -17.95 1.37
CA ASN A 243 -10.10 -17.70 0.45
C ASN A 243 -10.02 -16.32 -0.24
N LEU A 244 -9.23 -15.37 0.25
CA LEU A 244 -8.96 -14.10 -0.44
C LEU A 244 -7.88 -14.21 -1.54
N ASN A 245 -7.32 -15.40 -1.77
CA ASN A 245 -6.27 -15.55 -2.78
C ASN A 245 -6.86 -15.38 -4.20
N HIS A 246 -6.26 -14.48 -4.98
CA HIS A 246 -6.66 -14.18 -6.36
C HIS A 246 -6.63 -15.40 -7.30
N SER A 247 -5.85 -16.45 -6.96
CA SER A 247 -5.85 -17.71 -7.71
C SER A 247 -7.20 -18.44 -7.69
N LEU A 248 -8.08 -18.14 -6.73
CA LEU A 248 -9.45 -18.66 -6.66
C LEU A 248 -10.44 -17.90 -7.55
N TYR A 249 -10.05 -16.71 -8.03
CA TYR A 249 -10.86 -15.83 -8.87
C TYR A 249 -10.07 -15.36 -10.11
N PRO A 250 -9.62 -16.29 -10.96
CA PRO A 250 -8.69 -16.01 -12.04
C PRO A 250 -9.24 -15.00 -13.06
N ASP A 251 -10.51 -15.12 -13.48
CA ASP A 251 -11.10 -14.21 -14.48
C ASP A 251 -11.25 -12.79 -13.89
N LEU A 252 -11.77 -12.69 -12.67
CA LEU A 252 -11.94 -11.43 -11.94
C LEU A 252 -10.59 -10.74 -11.73
N TYR A 253 -9.57 -11.50 -11.32
CA TYR A 253 -8.23 -10.97 -11.14
C TYR A 253 -7.67 -10.43 -12.45
N ALA A 254 -7.70 -11.22 -13.54
CA ALA A 254 -7.15 -10.80 -14.83
C ALA A 254 -7.78 -9.50 -15.33
N VAL A 255 -9.10 -9.42 -15.25
CA VAL A 255 -9.89 -8.27 -15.72
C VAL A 255 -9.70 -7.06 -14.81
N SER A 256 -9.63 -7.25 -13.48
CA SER A 256 -9.36 -6.15 -12.54
C SER A 256 -7.99 -5.51 -12.76
N ILE A 257 -6.96 -6.30 -13.12
CA ILE A 257 -5.64 -5.73 -13.44
C ILE A 257 -5.67 -4.97 -14.77
N LEU A 258 -6.39 -5.48 -15.77
CA LEU A 258 -6.58 -4.77 -17.03
C LEU A 258 -7.27 -3.42 -16.80
N TRP A 259 -8.34 -3.42 -16.01
CA TRP A 259 -9.03 -2.20 -15.59
C TRP A 259 -8.11 -1.25 -14.83
N ALA A 260 -7.38 -1.75 -13.83
CA ALA A 260 -6.46 -0.94 -13.03
C ALA A 260 -5.35 -0.29 -13.87
N LYS A 261 -4.87 -0.95 -14.93
CA LYS A 261 -3.91 -0.37 -15.89
C LYS A 261 -4.56 0.73 -16.71
N GLU A 262 -5.78 0.52 -17.20
CA GLU A 262 -6.50 1.50 -18.00
C GLU A 262 -6.87 2.76 -17.19
N THR A 263 -7.23 2.59 -15.92
CA THR A 263 -7.54 3.69 -15.00
C THR A 263 -6.32 4.26 -14.28
N LYS A 264 -5.09 3.84 -14.65
CA LYS A 264 -3.81 4.28 -14.05
C LYS A 264 -3.71 4.05 -12.53
N LYS A 265 -4.45 3.08 -11.98
CA LYS A 265 -4.29 2.62 -10.58
C LYS A 265 -3.02 1.78 -10.37
N VAL A 266 -2.50 1.22 -11.45
CA VAL A 266 -1.18 0.56 -11.50
C VAL A 266 -0.37 1.06 -12.68
N GLU A 267 0.95 0.94 -12.59
CA GLU A 267 1.85 1.22 -13.70
C GLU A 267 1.60 0.26 -14.86
N LYS A 268 1.82 0.74 -16.09
CA LYS A 268 1.69 -0.09 -17.31
C LYS A 268 2.65 -1.29 -17.30
N SER A 269 3.82 -1.12 -16.67
CA SER A 269 4.88 -2.11 -16.46
C SER A 269 4.49 -3.23 -15.48
N TYR A 270 3.39 -3.09 -14.72
CA TYR A 270 2.96 -4.06 -13.73
C TYR A 270 2.75 -5.44 -14.38
N ARG A 271 3.49 -6.45 -13.91
CA ARG A 271 3.46 -7.81 -14.46
C ARG A 271 2.31 -8.60 -13.84
N VAL A 272 1.43 -9.14 -14.67
CA VAL A 272 0.41 -10.12 -14.27
C VAL A 272 1.08 -11.48 -14.15
N THR A 273 0.70 -12.27 -13.15
CA THR A 273 1.12 -13.67 -13.05
C THR A 273 0.67 -14.41 -14.32
N LYS A 274 1.63 -14.88 -15.12
CA LYS A 274 1.40 -15.47 -16.47
C LYS A 274 0.40 -16.62 -16.52
N ALA A 275 0.17 -17.31 -15.39
CA ALA A 275 -0.69 -18.50 -15.31
C ALA A 275 -2.18 -18.24 -15.64
N ILE A 276 -2.61 -16.98 -15.78
CA ILE A 276 -4.03 -16.60 -15.83
C ILE A 276 -4.46 -16.11 -17.24
N VAL A 277 -3.53 -15.94 -18.18
CA VAL A 277 -3.78 -15.18 -19.43
C VAL A 277 -4.33 -16.01 -20.59
N ASP A 278 -4.25 -17.34 -20.52
CA ASP A 278 -4.89 -18.21 -21.51
C ASP A 278 -6.11 -18.84 -20.86
N ARG A 279 -7.35 -18.46 -21.25
CA ARG A 279 -8.45 -19.43 -21.51
C ARG A 279 -9.88 -18.90 -21.81
N SER A 280 -10.29 -17.64 -21.67
CA SER A 280 -11.73 -17.31 -21.86
C SER A 280 -12.05 -16.31 -22.99
N ILE A 281 -13.12 -16.59 -23.75
CA ILE A 281 -13.77 -15.65 -24.68
C ILE A 281 -14.18 -14.37 -23.93
N ASP A 282 -14.57 -14.53 -22.67
CA ASP A 282 -14.95 -13.45 -21.77
C ASP A 282 -13.82 -12.45 -21.52
N PHE A 283 -12.55 -12.87 -21.51
CA PHE A 283 -11.44 -11.93 -21.31
C PHE A 283 -11.28 -10.92 -22.45
N LYS A 284 -11.41 -11.38 -23.72
CA LYS A 284 -11.37 -10.48 -24.88
C LYS A 284 -12.56 -9.52 -24.87
N MET A 285 -13.75 -10.02 -24.54
CA MET A 285 -14.95 -9.19 -24.44
C MET A 285 -14.86 -8.19 -23.28
N ALA A 286 -14.32 -8.59 -22.13
CA ALA A 286 -14.05 -7.71 -20.99
C ALA A 286 -13.06 -6.62 -21.36
N GLN A 287 -12.02 -6.95 -22.13
CA GLN A 287 -11.04 -5.97 -22.61
C GLN A 287 -11.69 -4.89 -23.48
N GLU A 288 -12.58 -5.27 -24.40
CA GLU A 288 -13.33 -4.31 -25.21
C GLU A 288 -14.28 -3.45 -24.34
N LEU A 289 -14.97 -4.06 -23.37
CA LEU A 289 -15.87 -3.35 -22.45
C LEU A 289 -15.13 -2.37 -21.53
N ILE A 290 -13.89 -2.66 -21.15
CA ILE A 290 -13.06 -1.76 -20.32
C ILE A 290 -12.49 -0.61 -21.13
N LYS A 291 -12.03 -0.86 -22.36
CA LYS A 291 -11.43 0.16 -23.23
C LYS A 291 -12.49 1.09 -23.85
N THR A 292 -13.69 0.58 -24.12
CA THR A 292 -14.72 1.33 -24.82
C THR A 292 -15.44 2.27 -23.87
N ARG A 293 -15.10 3.57 -23.93
CA ARG A 293 -15.85 4.63 -23.24
C ARG A 293 -17.23 4.90 -23.86
N ASP A 294 -17.49 4.38 -25.06
CA ASP A 294 -18.73 4.63 -25.80
C ASP A 294 -19.82 3.61 -25.42
N THR A 295 -20.65 4.00 -24.45
CA THR A 295 -21.77 3.22 -23.94
C THR A 295 -22.83 2.88 -25.00
N LYS A 296 -22.77 3.53 -26.18
CA LYS A 296 -23.70 3.35 -27.31
C LYS A 296 -23.44 2.09 -28.15
N ARG A 297 -22.23 1.54 -28.12
CA ARG A 297 -21.87 0.33 -28.89
C ARG A 297 -22.41 -0.96 -28.27
N PHE A 298 -22.81 -0.91 -27.00
CA PHE A 298 -23.31 -2.06 -26.27
C PHE A 298 -24.76 -1.82 -25.83
N PRO A 299 -25.60 -2.86 -25.83
CA PRO A 299 -26.96 -2.75 -25.32
C PRO A 299 -26.95 -2.21 -23.87
N PRO A 300 -27.98 -1.45 -23.48
CA PRO A 300 -28.11 -0.98 -22.10
C PRO A 300 -28.18 -2.17 -21.15
N ILE A 301 -27.60 -2.01 -19.95
CA ILE A 301 -27.62 -3.03 -18.90
C ILE A 301 -29.08 -3.34 -18.56
N SER A 302 -29.42 -4.64 -18.53
CA SER A 302 -30.78 -5.10 -18.22
C SER A 302 -31.19 -4.70 -16.79
N ALA A 303 -32.49 -4.68 -16.51
CA ALA A 303 -32.98 -4.37 -15.15
C ALA A 303 -32.47 -5.40 -14.13
N GLU A 304 -32.47 -6.69 -14.50
CA GLU A 304 -31.97 -7.79 -13.67
C GLU A 304 -30.47 -7.63 -13.35
N ASP A 305 -29.66 -7.24 -14.33
CA ASP A 305 -28.23 -7.01 -14.13
C ASP A 305 -27.97 -5.81 -13.21
N ARG A 306 -28.80 -4.77 -13.27
CA ARG A 306 -28.69 -3.62 -12.34
C ARG A 306 -29.02 -4.01 -10.92
N ILE A 307 -30.08 -4.81 -10.71
CA ILE A 307 -30.45 -5.30 -9.38
C ILE A 307 -29.29 -6.12 -8.79
N TRP A 308 -28.68 -6.99 -9.61
CA TRP A 308 -27.54 -7.78 -9.18
C TRP A 308 -26.28 -6.95 -8.89
N LEU A 309 -25.95 -5.97 -9.75
CA LEU A 309 -24.82 -5.07 -9.52
C LEU A 309 -24.99 -4.30 -8.20
N ARG A 310 -26.19 -3.83 -7.87
CA ARG A 310 -26.48 -3.23 -6.56
C ARG A 310 -26.29 -4.22 -5.42
N SER A 311 -26.72 -5.48 -5.59
CA SER A 311 -26.60 -6.47 -4.51
C SER A 311 -25.15 -6.84 -4.18
N ILE A 312 -24.20 -6.59 -5.09
CA ILE A 312 -22.76 -6.75 -4.82
C ILE A 312 -22.07 -5.42 -4.46
N GLY A 313 -22.83 -4.37 -4.19
CA GLY A 313 -22.33 -3.08 -3.71
C GLY A 313 -21.89 -2.09 -4.78
N CYS A 314 -22.28 -2.27 -6.05
CA CYS A 314 -22.06 -1.24 -7.07
C CYS A 314 -23.08 -0.10 -6.90
N GLU A 315 -22.60 1.12 -6.68
CA GLU A 315 -23.41 2.34 -6.79
C GLU A 315 -23.55 2.69 -8.26
N ILE A 316 -24.67 2.30 -8.87
CA ILE A 316 -25.01 2.73 -10.24
C ILE A 316 -25.78 4.04 -10.09
N ASP A 317 -25.21 5.15 -10.57
CA ASP A 317 -25.88 6.45 -10.62
C ASP A 317 -27.17 6.34 -11.45
N GLU A 318 -28.33 6.43 -10.76
CA GLU A 318 -29.65 6.28 -11.36
C GLU A 318 -29.97 7.42 -12.33
N GLU A 319 -29.42 8.62 -12.13
CA GLU A 319 -29.75 9.79 -12.97
C GLU A 319 -29.16 9.69 -14.38
N GLU A 320 -27.93 9.16 -14.50
CA GLU A 320 -27.28 8.94 -15.78
C GLU A 320 -27.99 7.84 -16.60
N VAL A 321 -28.59 6.89 -15.89
CA VAL A 321 -29.34 5.76 -16.44
C VAL A 321 -30.77 6.16 -16.86
N ILE A 322 -31.44 7.01 -16.09
CA ILE A 322 -32.76 7.56 -16.47
C ILE A 322 -32.63 8.46 -17.71
N LYS A 323 -31.56 9.26 -17.81
CA LYS A 323 -31.26 10.08 -19.01
C LYS A 323 -31.04 9.22 -20.26
N THR A 324 -30.42 8.06 -20.13
CA THR A 324 -30.18 7.14 -21.27
C THR A 324 -31.43 6.35 -21.66
N LEU A 325 -32.26 5.93 -20.70
CA LEU A 325 -33.56 5.28 -20.99
C LEU A 325 -34.55 6.23 -21.67
N LYS A 326 -34.72 7.46 -21.17
CA LYS A 326 -35.61 8.48 -21.78
C LYS A 326 -35.22 8.82 -23.24
N LYS A 327 -33.94 8.74 -23.59
CA LYS A 327 -33.45 8.93 -24.97
C LYS A 327 -33.77 7.76 -25.90
N THR A 328 -33.91 6.56 -25.34
CA THR A 328 -34.13 5.32 -26.11
C THR A 328 -35.62 5.10 -26.36
N ASP A 329 -36.47 5.45 -25.39
CA ASP A 329 -37.94 5.40 -25.54
C ASP A 329 -38.47 6.46 -26.50
N LYS A 330 -37.93 7.70 -26.49
CA LYS A 330 -38.27 8.72 -27.50
C LYS A 330 -37.97 8.29 -28.93
N ARG A 331 -36.96 7.43 -29.14
CA ARG A 331 -36.60 6.89 -30.48
C ARG A 331 -37.44 5.68 -30.89
N ARG A 332 -37.99 4.92 -29.94
CA ARG A 332 -38.90 3.79 -30.23
C ARG A 332 -40.35 4.22 -30.39
N LEU A 333 -40.75 5.36 -29.84
CA LEU A 333 -42.12 5.88 -29.93
C LEU A 333 -42.39 6.82 -31.11
N GLY A 334 -41.40 7.10 -31.97
CA GLY A 334 -41.65 7.86 -33.21
C GLY A 334 -42.32 9.22 -32.98
N VAL A 335 -42.14 9.84 -31.81
CA VAL A 335 -42.69 11.17 -31.54
C VAL A 335 -41.78 12.18 -32.22
N ILE A 336 -42.16 12.51 -33.45
CA ILE A 336 -41.72 13.71 -34.14
C ILE A 336 -42.30 14.87 -33.33
N ASP A 337 -41.47 15.57 -32.57
CA ASP A 337 -41.81 16.89 -32.02
C ASP A 337 -41.88 17.87 -33.20
N THR A 338 -42.99 17.81 -33.95
CA THR A 338 -43.48 18.92 -34.75
C THR A 338 -44.25 19.82 -33.81
N GLU A 339 -43.64 20.92 -33.38
CA GLU A 339 -44.38 22.16 -33.19
C GLU A 339 -43.43 23.34 -33.42
N ARG A 340 -43.75 24.05 -34.50
CA ARG A 340 -43.23 25.34 -34.95
C ARG A 340 -44.43 26.29 -34.90
N SER A 341 -44.15 27.58 -34.69
CA SER A 341 -45.05 28.76 -34.72
C SER A 341 -45.79 29.02 -33.40
N GLU A 342 -45.90 30.24 -32.88
CA GLU A 342 -45.62 31.59 -33.41
C GLU A 342 -45.59 32.61 -32.25
N SER A 343 -44.76 33.66 -32.39
CA SER A 343 -45.01 35.10 -32.12
C SER A 343 -45.75 35.52 -30.83
N GLU A 344 -45.32 36.49 -30.00
CA GLU A 344 -45.09 37.93 -30.25
C GLU A 344 -44.50 38.53 -28.95
N SER A 345 -43.41 39.31 -29.03
CA SER A 345 -43.37 40.79 -29.00
C SER A 345 -43.16 41.39 -27.59
N GLY A 346 -42.25 42.36 -27.49
CA GLY A 346 -41.96 43.09 -26.25
C GLY A 346 -40.53 43.63 -26.18
N GLU A 347 -40.32 44.80 -26.80
CA GLU A 347 -39.14 45.67 -26.80
C GLU A 347 -38.59 45.93 -25.37
N SER A 348 -37.30 46.17 -25.11
CA SER A 348 -36.58 47.40 -25.47
C SER A 348 -35.12 47.40 -24.98
N ASP A 349 -34.23 47.94 -25.83
CA ASP A 349 -33.05 48.80 -25.59
C ASP A 349 -32.24 48.70 -24.27
N THR A 350 -30.91 48.56 -24.29
CA THR A 350 -29.94 49.54 -24.81
C THR A 350 -28.51 48.96 -24.93
N GLY A 351 -27.81 49.37 -26.01
CA GLY A 351 -26.38 49.72 -26.17
C GLY A 351 -25.27 48.86 -25.52
N THR A 352 -24.13 48.58 -26.15
CA THR A 352 -23.47 49.27 -27.25
C THR A 352 -22.39 48.39 -27.88
N ASP A 353 -22.35 48.50 -29.21
CA ASP A 353 -21.37 48.16 -30.25
C ASP A 353 -19.88 48.35 -29.87
N VAL A 354 -18.97 47.56 -30.46
CA VAL A 354 -17.79 48.04 -31.24
C VAL A 354 -17.16 46.86 -32.03
N SER A 355 -17.41 46.89 -33.36
CA SER A 355 -16.45 46.66 -34.47
C SER A 355 -16.06 45.25 -34.99
N ARG A 356 -16.82 44.86 -36.02
CA ARG A 356 -16.42 44.56 -37.43
C ARG A 356 -14.93 44.37 -37.81
N LYS A 357 -14.64 43.24 -38.49
CA LYS A 357 -14.31 43.12 -39.94
C LYS A 357 -14.19 41.61 -40.31
N ARG A 358 -15.09 41.03 -41.13
CA ARG A 358 -14.99 40.82 -42.61
C ARG A 358 -13.58 40.36 -43.04
N ARG A 359 -13.34 39.25 -43.77
CA ARG A 359 -13.97 38.64 -44.96
C ARG A 359 -13.32 37.23 -45.12
N ARG A 360 -14.06 36.18 -45.54
CA ARG A 360 -14.00 35.49 -46.87
C ARG A 360 -12.57 35.18 -47.37
N THR A 361 -12.20 34.02 -47.93
CA THR A 361 -12.87 32.81 -48.45
C THR A 361 -11.74 31.82 -48.83
N ARG A 362 -12.06 30.52 -48.92
CA ARG A 362 -11.50 29.48 -49.81
C ARG A 362 -10.15 29.74 -50.47
N GLU A 363 -9.17 28.89 -50.18
CA GLU A 363 -8.89 27.66 -50.96
C GLU A 363 -8.57 26.52 -50.00
#